data_AF-A0A957S133-F1
#
_entry.id   AF-A0A957S133-F1
#
_cell.length_a   1.000
_cell.length_b   1.000
_cell.length_c   1.000
_cell.angle_alpha   90.00
_cell.angle_beta   90.00
_cell.angle_gamma   90.00
#
_symmetry.space_group_name_H-M   'P 1'
#
loop_
_entity.id
_entity.type
_entity.pdbx_description
1 polymer ?
#
loop_
_entity_poly.entity_id
_entity_poly.type
_entity_poly.pdbx_seq_one_letter_code
_entity_poly.pdbx_strand_id
1 'polypeptide(L)'
;MSGCRTRGPLPTSPPIVRPMWPIWRHAATPPTASWRRPSMPANATYDYAIIRVVPYIDRGEFINAGVVLFCRTKRFLAAAIDLDE
;
A
#
# COMPACT_ATOMS: atom_id res chain seq x y z
N MET A 1 78.24 -10.71 17.66
CA MET A 1 78.13 -11.67 16.55
C MET A 1 76.65 -11.83 16.27
N SER A 2 76.11 -11.05 15.33
CA SER A 2 75.82 -11.47 13.94
C SER A 2 74.70 -12.50 13.91
N GLY A 3 73.45 -12.05 13.69
CA GLY A 3 72.82 -12.11 12.36
C GLY A 3 71.69 -13.17 12.44
N CYS A 4 70.66 -13.23 11.63
CA CYS A 4 70.29 -12.55 10.39
C CYS A 4 68.86 -13.05 10.06
N ARG A 5 68.02 -12.22 9.40
CA ARG A 5 66.89 -12.62 8.51
C ARG A 5 65.64 -13.26 9.17
N THR A 6 64.40 -13.11 8.68
CA THR A 6 63.81 -12.53 7.45
C THR A 6 62.27 -12.50 7.55
N ARG A 7 61.64 -11.80 6.58
CA ARG A 7 60.22 -11.85 6.10
C ARG A 7 59.24 -11.07 6.99
N GLY A 8 58.76 -9.87 6.67
CA GLY A 8 58.29 -9.34 5.37
C GLY A 8 56.80 -9.68 5.20
N PRO A 9 55.86 -8.73 5.40
CA PRO A 9 54.43 -9.00 5.16
C PRO A 9 54.12 -9.04 3.65
N LEU A 10 53.35 -10.05 3.25
CA LEU A 10 52.71 -10.22 1.94
C LEU A 10 51.43 -9.34 1.85
N PRO A 11 50.67 -9.30 0.74
CA PRO A 11 50.87 -8.42 -0.40
C PRO A 11 49.68 -7.47 -0.64
N THR A 12 50.00 -6.30 -1.21
CA THR A 12 49.20 -5.47 -2.14
C THR A 12 47.67 -5.64 -2.15
N SER A 13 46.96 -4.64 -1.60
CA SER A 13 45.60 -4.33 -2.06
C SER A 13 45.67 -3.71 -3.47
N PRO A 14 45.00 -4.24 -4.50
CA PRO A 14 44.77 -3.47 -5.72
C PRO A 14 43.76 -2.34 -5.44
N PRO A 15 43.92 -1.15 -6.04
CA PRO A 15 42.93 -0.10 -5.90
C PRO A 15 41.63 -0.56 -6.56
N ILE A 16 40.54 -0.58 -5.80
CA ILE A 16 39.20 -0.72 -6.35
C ILE A 16 38.97 0.49 -7.24
N VAL A 17 39.02 0.23 -8.55
CA VAL A 17 38.75 1.19 -9.62
C VAL A 17 37.36 1.78 -9.40
N ARG A 18 37.31 3.09 -9.15
CA ARG A 18 36.06 3.86 -9.12
C ARG A 18 35.38 3.73 -10.49
N PRO A 19 34.08 3.42 -10.58
CA PRO A 19 33.40 3.44 -11.87
C PRO A 19 33.48 4.87 -12.43
N MET A 20 33.99 4.98 -13.66
CA MET A 20 34.05 6.22 -14.42
C MET A 20 32.62 6.64 -14.79
N TRP A 21 32.09 7.64 -14.09
CA TRP A 21 30.86 8.30 -14.48
C TRP A 21 31.11 9.09 -15.77
N PRO A 22 30.32 8.93 -16.84
CA PRO A 22 30.42 9.81 -17.98
C PRO A 22 29.92 11.20 -17.60
N ILE A 23 30.78 12.17 -17.85
CA ILE A 23 30.53 13.60 -17.77
C ILE A 23 29.53 13.95 -18.87
N TRP A 24 28.29 14.26 -18.49
CA TRP A 24 27.44 15.14 -19.29
C TRP A 24 27.05 16.33 -18.43
N ARG A 25 27.81 17.40 -18.62
CA ARG A 25 27.62 18.70 -17.98
C ARG A 25 27.01 19.64 -19.02
N HIS A 26 25.72 19.47 -19.31
CA HIS A 26 24.91 20.57 -19.83
C HIS A 26 23.60 20.60 -19.05
N ALA A 27 23.38 21.75 -18.41
CA ALA A 27 22.31 22.13 -17.51
C ALA A 27 20.99 21.37 -17.69
N ALA A 28 20.70 20.45 -16.78
CA ALA A 28 19.34 20.08 -16.43
C ALA A 28 19.11 20.57 -15.00
N THR A 29 18.34 21.65 -14.84
CA THR A 29 17.69 21.98 -13.57
C THR A 29 17.05 20.71 -13.02
N PRO A 30 17.30 20.31 -11.76
CA PRO A 30 16.61 19.15 -11.20
C PRO A 30 15.11 19.41 -11.32
N PRO A 31 14.31 18.49 -11.87
CA PRO A 31 12.88 18.65 -11.76
C PRO A 31 12.59 18.73 -10.26
N THR A 32 11.98 19.82 -9.82
CA THR A 32 11.28 19.92 -8.53
C THR A 32 10.03 19.03 -8.56
N ALA A 33 10.17 17.81 -9.09
CA ALA A 33 9.16 16.79 -9.04
C ALA A 33 9.28 16.17 -7.66
N SER A 34 8.62 16.81 -6.69
CA SER A 34 8.34 16.18 -5.42
C SER A 34 7.62 14.86 -5.71
N TRP A 35 8.28 13.73 -5.45
CA TRP A 35 7.67 12.41 -5.38
C TRP A 35 6.75 12.31 -4.14
N ARG A 36 5.90 13.32 -3.91
CA ARG A 36 4.80 13.15 -2.97
C ARG A 36 3.90 12.11 -3.60
N ARG A 37 3.92 10.90 -3.05
CA ARG A 37 2.90 9.90 -3.33
C ARG A 37 1.53 10.60 -3.18
N PRO A 38 0.64 10.53 -4.18
CA PRO A 38 -0.72 11.01 -4.01
C PRO A 38 -1.27 10.41 -2.73
N SER A 39 -1.79 11.25 -1.83
CA SER A 39 -2.50 10.76 -0.65
C SER A 39 -3.67 9.92 -1.15
N MET A 40 -3.65 8.62 -0.87
CA MET A 40 -4.76 7.75 -1.21
C MET A 40 -6.01 8.28 -0.49
N PRO A 41 -7.15 8.45 -1.17
CA PRO A 41 -8.36 8.93 -0.52
C PRO A 41 -8.69 8.02 0.66
N ALA A 42 -9.04 8.61 1.80
CA ALA A 42 -9.40 7.85 2.99
C ALA A 42 -10.56 6.91 2.65
N ASN A 43 -10.35 5.61 2.83
CA ASN A 43 -11.43 4.64 2.67
C ASN A 43 -12.51 4.92 3.73
N ALA A 44 -13.79 4.85 3.34
CA ALA A 44 -14.90 5.06 4.24
C ALA A 44 -15.60 3.72 4.50
N THR A 45 -15.74 3.38 5.77
CA THR A 45 -16.46 2.17 6.20
C THR A 45 -17.96 2.37 6.08
N TYR A 46 -18.64 1.32 5.64
CA TYR A 46 -20.09 1.24 5.59
C TYR A 46 -20.56 0.07 6.44
N ASP A 47 -21.55 0.33 7.29
CA ASP A 47 -22.32 -0.70 7.99
C ASP A 47 -23.60 -0.96 7.19
N TYR A 48 -24.05 -2.21 7.16
CA TYR A 48 -25.30 -2.57 6.49
C TYR A 48 -26.14 -3.54 7.32
N ALA A 49 -27.45 -3.48 7.12
CA ALA A 49 -28.41 -4.42 7.68
C ALA A 49 -29.37 -4.88 6.59
N ILE A 50 -29.61 -6.20 6.51
CA ILE A 50 -30.59 -6.79 5.61
C ILE A 50 -31.93 -6.89 6.34
N ILE A 51 -32.99 -6.42 5.70
CA ILE A 51 -34.36 -6.56 6.19
C ILE A 51 -34.93 -7.84 5.57
N ARG A 52 -35.42 -8.75 6.40
CA ARG A 52 -36.06 -10.00 5.97
C ARG A 52 -37.49 -10.09 6.49
N VAL A 53 -38.39 -10.55 5.63
CA VAL A 53 -39.78 -10.85 5.96
C VAL A 53 -39.93 -12.36 6.11
N VAL A 54 -40.59 -12.79 7.18
CA VAL A 54 -40.94 -14.19 7.45
C VAL A 54 -42.46 -14.29 7.36
N PRO A 55 -43.01 -14.73 6.21
CA PRO A 55 -44.46 -14.80 6.05
C PRO A 55 -45.08 -15.89 6.94
N TYR A 56 -44.38 -17.01 7.12
CA TYR A 56 -44.79 -18.13 7.97
C TYR A 56 -43.60 -18.69 8.75
N ILE A 57 -43.65 -18.57 10.08
CA ILE A 57 -42.51 -18.90 10.94
C ILE A 57 -42.21 -20.41 11.00
N ASP A 58 -43.24 -21.25 10.88
CA ASP A 58 -43.10 -22.71 11.01
C ASP A 58 -42.42 -23.36 9.79
N ARG A 59 -42.48 -22.71 8.63
CA ARG A 59 -41.88 -23.21 7.37
C ARG A 59 -40.42 -22.80 7.21
N GLY A 60 -39.92 -21.89 8.05
CA GLY A 60 -38.56 -21.36 7.95
C GLY A 60 -38.33 -20.58 6.64
N GLU A 61 -39.38 -19.99 6.08
CA GLU A 61 -39.28 -19.17 4.87
C GLU A 61 -38.77 -17.76 5.23
N PHE A 62 -37.84 -17.23 4.43
CA PHE A 62 -37.30 -15.88 4.58
C PHE A 62 -37.22 -15.23 3.21
N ILE A 63 -37.79 -14.03 3.08
CA ILE A 63 -37.72 -13.21 1.87
C ILE A 63 -36.89 -11.96 2.21
N ASN A 64 -35.85 -11.64 1.44
CA ASN A 64 -35.18 -10.36 1.63
C ASN A 64 -36.10 -9.25 1.10
N ALA A 65 -36.29 -8.21 1.90
CA ALA A 65 -37.16 -7.09 1.57
C ALA A 65 -36.40 -5.77 1.39
N GLY A 66 -35.11 -5.74 1.74
CA GLY A 66 -34.30 -4.56 1.51
C GLY A 66 -33.02 -4.51 2.32
N VAL A 67 -32.32 -3.39 2.19
CA VAL A 67 -31.06 -3.11 2.87
C VAL A 67 -31.04 -1.69 3.41
N VAL A 68 -30.47 -1.52 4.60
CA VAL A 68 -30.10 -0.22 5.17
C VAL A 68 -28.59 -0.09 5.10
N LEU A 69 -28.09 1.04 4.61
CA LEU A 69 -26.67 1.35 4.47
C LEU A 69 -26.32 2.61 5.27
N PHE A 70 -25.30 2.53 6.12
CA PHE A 70 -24.88 3.62 7.00
C PHE A 70 -23.37 3.87 6.89
N CYS A 71 -22.96 5.14 6.85
CA CYS A 71 -21.56 5.53 6.95
C CYS A 71 -21.39 6.76 7.85
N ARG A 72 -20.74 6.57 9.01
CA ARG A 72 -20.50 7.64 9.99
C ARG A 72 -19.62 8.77 9.42
N THR A 73 -18.51 8.43 8.76
CA THR A 73 -17.53 9.41 8.25
C THR A 73 -18.13 10.34 7.20
N LYS A 74 -19.03 9.80 6.36
CA LYS A 74 -19.71 10.55 5.30
C LYS A 74 -21.05 11.15 5.74
N ARG A 75 -21.48 10.96 7.00
CA ARG A 75 -22.82 11.35 7.50
C ARG A 75 -23.94 10.84 6.58
N PHE A 76 -23.77 9.62 6.05
CA PHE A 76 -24.65 9.04 5.05
C PHE A 76 -25.53 7.95 5.67
N LEU A 77 -26.81 7.97 5.32
CA LEU A 77 -27.79 6.94 5.66
C LEU A 77 -28.75 6.80 4.48
N ALA A 78 -28.95 5.57 4.00
CA ALA A 78 -29.91 5.26 2.96
C ALA A 78 -30.56 3.90 3.21
N ALA A 79 -31.75 3.70 2.65
CA ALA A 79 -32.43 2.42 2.60
C ALA A 79 -32.94 2.16 1.18
N ALA A 80 -32.88 0.92 0.74
CA ALA A 80 -33.45 0.47 -0.52
C ALA A 80 -34.31 -0.77 -0.25
N ILE A 81 -35.43 -0.86 -0.97
CA ILE A 81 -36.40 -1.95 -0.86
C ILE A 81 -36.40 -2.67 -2.20
N ASP A 82 -36.18 -3.97 -2.15
CA ASP A 82 -36.29 -4.88 -3.27
C ASP A 82 -36.77 -6.22 -2.70
N LEU A 83 -37.77 -6.81 -3.32
CA LEU A 83 -38.35 -8.08 -2.87
C LEU A 83 -37.85 -9.17 -3.80
N ASP A 84 -37.15 -10.14 -3.22
CA ASP A 84 -36.78 -11.35 -3.95
C ASP A 84 -38.06 -12.17 -4.23
N GLU A 85 -38.42 -12.35 -5.50
CA GLU A 85 -39.52 -13.22 -5.97
C GLU A 85 -39.21 -14.72 -5.80
#